data_AF-A0A133ZLU3-F1
#
_entry.id   AF-A0A133ZLU3-F1
#
_cell.length_a   1.000
_cell.length_b   1.000
_cell.length_c   1.000
_cell.angle_alpha   90.00
_cell.angle_beta   90.00
_cell.angle_gamma   90.00
#
_symmetry.space_group_name_H-M   'P 1'
#
loop_
_entity.id
_entity.type
_entity.pdbx_description
1 polymer ?
#
loop_
_entity_poly.entity_id
_entity_poly.type
_entity_poly.pdbx_seq_one_letter_code
_entity_poly.pdbx_strand_id
1 'polypeptide(L)'
;MVAPSTGAELAHRVNAANLRHNREHFNPFAHLPAAEQAMVNNFMVSSSVGLDRHWVTTGKAMPLPRLLKLSGQLLEHGAAAVARR
;
A
#
# COMPACT_ATOMS: atom_id res chain seq x y z
N MET A 1 -12.18 -15.36 -22.27
CA MET A 1 -11.91 -14.14 -21.48
C MET A 1 -11.93 -14.54 -20.00
N VAL A 2 -10.77 -14.75 -19.39
CA VAL A 2 -10.67 -15.18 -17.99
C VAL A 2 -10.70 -13.93 -17.12
N ALA A 3 -11.73 -13.78 -16.28
CA ALA A 3 -11.82 -12.67 -15.32
C ALA A 3 -10.63 -12.74 -14.34
N PRO A 4 -9.83 -11.67 -14.15
CA PRO A 4 -8.74 -11.70 -13.18
C PRO A 4 -9.28 -11.59 -11.73
N SER A 5 -9.34 -12.73 -11.06
CA SER A 5 -9.18 -13.01 -9.61
C SER A 5 -9.92 -12.16 -8.54
N THR A 6 -10.97 -12.76 -7.96
CA THR A 6 -11.63 -12.36 -6.68
C THR A 6 -10.67 -12.19 -5.50
N GLY A 7 -9.51 -12.88 -5.49
CA GLY A 7 -8.54 -12.81 -4.41
C GLY A 7 -7.74 -11.50 -4.31
N ALA A 8 -7.39 -10.89 -5.45
CA ALA A 8 -6.63 -9.63 -5.45
C ALA A 8 -7.51 -8.45 -5.00
N GLU A 9 -8.78 -8.46 -5.43
CA GLU A 9 -9.76 -7.48 -4.99
C GLU A 9 -10.07 -7.63 -3.49
N LEU A 10 -10.21 -8.86 -2.99
CA LEU A 10 -10.38 -9.12 -1.56
C LEU A 10 -9.17 -8.63 -0.75
N ALA A 11 -7.94 -8.94 -1.19
CA ALA A 11 -6.72 -8.50 -0.52
C ALA A 11 -6.61 -6.97 -0.49
N HIS A 12 -6.98 -6.28 -1.57
CA HIS A 12 -7.03 -4.82 -1.60
C HIS A 12 -8.02 -4.26 -0.58
N ARG A 13 -9.26 -4.77 -0.56
CA ARG A 13 -10.30 -4.33 0.38
C ARG A 13 -9.91 -4.56 1.84
N VAL A 14 -9.31 -5.71 2.17
CA VAL A 14 -8.82 -6.00 3.54
C VAL A 14 -7.68 -5.06 3.92
N ASN A 15 -6.70 -4.86 3.04
CA ASN A 15 -5.59 -3.93 3.32
C ASN A 15 -6.08 -2.49 3.47
N ALA A 16 -7.06 -2.05 2.67
CA ALA A 16 -7.68 -0.74 2.80
C ALA A 16 -8.40 -0.57 4.15
N ALA A 17 -9.16 -1.58 4.58
CA ALA A 17 -9.82 -1.56 5.88
C ALA A 17 -8.81 -1.49 7.03
N ASN A 18 -7.76 -2.31 6.99
CA ASN A 18 -6.71 -2.33 8.01
C ASN A 18 -5.93 -1.02 8.06
N LEU A 19 -5.53 -0.47 6.91
CA LEU A 19 -4.79 0.80 6.88
C LEU A 19 -5.64 1.97 7.38
N ARG A 20 -6.94 1.99 7.06
CA ARG A 20 -7.86 2.99 7.60
C ARG A 20 -7.99 2.86 9.12
N HIS A 21 -8.25 1.65 9.62
CA HIS A 21 -8.37 1.39 11.06
C HIS A 21 -7.08 1.75 11.82
N ASN A 22 -5.91 1.33 11.32
CA ASN A 22 -4.62 1.67 11.95
C ASN A 22 -4.42 3.19 12.07
N ARG A 23 -4.94 3.95 11.10
CA ARG A 23 -4.87 5.42 11.11
C ARG A 23 -5.89 6.07 12.03
N GLU A 24 -6.94 5.39 12.48
CA GLU A 24 -7.79 5.89 13.57
C GLU A 24 -7.00 6.00 14.89
N HIS A 25 -5.98 5.15 15.06
CA HIS A 25 -5.08 5.18 16.22
C HIS A 25 -3.85 6.07 16.01
N PHE A 26 -3.24 6.05 14.82
CA PHE A 26 -2.11 6.91 14.49
C PHE A 26 -2.14 7.36 13.04
N ASN A 27 -2.49 8.64 12.81
CA ASN A 27 -2.57 9.22 11.48
C ASN A 27 -1.47 10.27 11.22
N PRO A 28 -0.38 9.89 10.55
CA PRO A 28 0.68 10.84 10.21
C PRO A 28 0.28 11.86 9.13
N PHE A 29 -0.94 11.75 8.57
CA PHE A 29 -1.46 12.65 7.54
C PHE A 29 -2.64 13.50 8.04
N ALA A 30 -2.87 13.56 9.36
CA ALA A 30 -4.00 14.28 9.95
C ALA A 30 -4.03 15.79 9.63
N HIS A 31 -2.90 16.36 9.20
CA HIS A 31 -2.81 17.75 8.74
C HIS A 31 -3.36 17.97 7.33
N LEU A 32 -3.57 16.92 6.55
CA LEU A 32 -4.14 17.02 5.20
C LEU A 32 -5.68 17.02 5.25
N PRO A 33 -6.36 17.62 4.25
CA PRO A 33 -7.80 17.43 4.04
C PRO A 33 -8.19 15.95 3.90
N ALA A 34 -9.42 15.61 4.32
CA ALA A 34 -9.91 14.22 4.30
C ALA A 34 -9.81 13.56 2.91
N ALA A 35 -10.07 14.32 1.84
CA ALA A 35 -9.95 13.82 0.48
C ALA A 35 -8.50 13.43 0.12
N GLU A 36 -7.53 14.23 0.54
CA GLU A 36 -6.11 13.96 0.31
C GLU A 36 -5.63 12.75 1.12
N GLN A 37 -6.06 12.65 2.38
CA GLN A 37 -5.78 11.46 3.20
C GLN A 37 -6.33 10.18 2.55
N ALA A 38 -7.54 10.24 1.99
CA ALA A 38 -8.15 9.12 1.27
C ALA A 38 -7.33 8.73 0.03
N MET A 39 -6.79 9.70 -0.71
CA MET A 39 -5.93 9.43 -1.88
C MET A 39 -4.60 8.80 -1.46
N VAL A 40 -3.95 9.31 -0.41
CA VAL A 40 -2.72 8.72 0.14
C VAL A 40 -2.98 7.29 0.62
N ASN A 41 -4.08 7.04 1.32
CA ASN A 41 -4.49 5.68 1.73
C ASN A 41 -4.60 4.74 0.52
N ASN A 42 -5.33 5.16 -0.51
CA ASN A 42 -5.57 4.35 -1.68
C ASN A 42 -4.26 4.04 -2.44
N PHE A 43 -3.36 5.02 -2.54
CA PHE A 43 -2.05 4.82 -3.16
C PHE A 43 -1.22 3.76 -2.41
N MET A 44 -1.16 3.83 -1.07
CA MET A 44 -0.38 2.90 -0.24
C MET A 44 -0.90 1.46 -0.36
N VAL A 45 -2.22 1.27 -0.31
CA VAL A 45 -2.87 -0.04 -0.49
C VAL A 45 -2.59 -0.59 -1.89
N SER A 46 -2.89 0.21 -2.92
CA SER A 46 -2.82 -0.22 -4.32
C SER A 46 -1.39 -0.55 -4.74
N SER A 47 -0.41 0.23 -4.27
CA SER A 47 1.01 -0.06 -4.51
C SER A 47 1.46 -1.34 -3.84
N SER A 48 1.00 -1.62 -2.62
CA SER A 48 1.34 -2.85 -1.88
C SER A 48 0.79 -4.10 -2.58
N VAL A 49 -0.49 -4.08 -2.97
CA VAL A 49 -1.13 -5.18 -3.72
C VAL A 49 -0.53 -5.35 -5.11
N GLY A 50 -0.26 -4.24 -5.80
CA GLY A 50 0.37 -4.26 -7.13
C GLY A 50 1.77 -4.85 -7.08
N LEU A 51 2.55 -4.54 -6.04
CA LEU A 51 3.89 -5.06 -5.83
C LEU A 51 3.89 -6.57 -5.57
N ASP A 52 3.01 -7.06 -4.70
CA ASP A 52 2.86 -8.51 -4.46
C ASP A 52 2.47 -9.26 -5.73
N ARG A 53 1.45 -8.76 -6.44
CA ARG A 53 1.02 -9.35 -7.72
C ARG A 53 2.15 -9.37 -8.73
N HIS A 54 2.87 -8.26 -8.90
CA HIS A 54 3.96 -8.18 -9.86
C HIS A 54 5.09 -9.15 -9.51
N TRP A 55 5.45 -9.24 -8.22
CA TRP A 55 6.44 -10.19 -7.73
C TRP A 55 6.07 -11.64 -8.04
N VAL A 56 4.81 -12.02 -7.84
CA VAL A 56 4.31 -13.36 -8.22
C VAL A 56 4.37 -13.57 -9.73
N THR A 57 3.92 -12.60 -10.54
CA THR A 57 3.89 -12.76 -12.01
C THR A 57 5.27 -12.82 -12.65
N THR A 58 6.29 -12.26 -12.00
CA THR A 58 7.69 -12.34 -12.44
C THR A 58 8.39 -13.62 -11.97
N GLY A 59 7.64 -14.59 -11.43
CA GLY A 59 8.22 -15.83 -10.91
C GLY A 59 9.03 -15.61 -9.64
N LYS A 60 8.68 -14.58 -8.85
CA LYS A 60 9.40 -14.17 -7.63
C LYS A 60 10.87 -13.84 -7.89
N ALA A 61 11.13 -13.14 -8.99
CA ALA A 61 12.48 -12.84 -9.50
C ALA A 61 13.42 -12.15 -8.48
N MET A 62 12.86 -11.46 -7.48
CA MET A 62 13.62 -10.85 -6.38
C MET A 62 13.44 -11.62 -5.07
N PRO A 63 14.49 -11.83 -4.26
CA PRO A 63 14.34 -12.38 -2.92
C PRO A 63 13.40 -11.53 -2.06
N LEU A 64 12.45 -12.18 -1.36
CA LEU A 64 11.46 -11.49 -0.53
C LEU A 64 12.07 -10.47 0.45
N PRO A 65 13.18 -10.76 1.17
CA PRO A 65 13.80 -9.77 2.07
C PRO A 65 14.25 -8.50 1.34
N ARG A 66 14.71 -8.62 0.09
CA ARG A 66 15.13 -7.47 -0.72
C ARG A 66 13.93 -6.65 -1.19
N LEU A 67 12.86 -7.33 -1.60
CA LEU A 67 11.61 -6.70 -1.99
C LEU A 67 11.00 -5.90 -0.82
N LEU A 68 10.90 -6.52 0.36
CA LEU A 68 10.40 -5.88 1.59
C LEU A 68 11.25 -4.69 2.00
N LYS A 69 12.59 -4.80 1.90
CA LYS A 69 13.50 -3.68 2.19
C LYS A 69 13.24 -2.51 1.24
N LEU A 70 13.15 -2.75 -0.05
CA LEU A 70 12.92 -1.69 -1.05
C LEU A 70 11.55 -1.05 -0.90
N SER A 71 10.49 -1.85 -0.76
CA SER A 71 9.14 -1.33 -0.55
C SER A 71 9.03 -0.57 0.77
N GLY A 72 9.65 -1.07 1.84
CA GLY A 72 9.72 -0.38 3.13
C GLY A 72 10.37 0.99 3.00
N GLN A 73 11.53 1.10 2.32
CA GLN A 73 12.20 2.37 2.08
C GLN A 73 11.35 3.36 1.26
N LEU A 74 10.68 2.88 0.21
CA LEU A 74 9.77 3.71 -0.59
C LEU A 74 8.58 4.21 0.23
N LEU A 75 7.97 3.33 1.03
CA LEU A 75 6.85 3.66 1.90
C LEU A 75 7.27 4.65 3.00
N GLU A 76 8.39 4.41 3.67
CA GLU A 76 8.88 5.25 4.75
C GLU A 76 9.28 6.63 4.24
N HIS A 77 10.09 6.72 3.18
CA HIS A 77 10.53 7.99 2.64
C HIS A 77 9.38 8.77 2.00
N GLY A 78 8.50 8.09 1.26
CA GLY A 78 7.32 8.69 0.65
C GLY A 78 6.31 9.19 1.70
N ALA A 79 6.01 8.36 2.72
CA ALA A 79 5.17 8.77 3.83
C ALA A 79 5.78 9.95 4.59
N ALA A 80 7.07 9.92 4.89
CA ALA A 80 7.75 11.02 5.58
C ALA A 80 7.71 12.32 4.77
N ALA A 81 7.86 12.27 3.44
CA ALA A 81 7.80 13.45 2.58
C ALA A 81 6.42 14.14 2.61
N VAL A 82 5.34 13.37 2.78
CA VAL A 82 3.96 13.87 2.84
C VAL A 82 3.52 14.18 4.29
N ALA A 83 4.09 13.48 5.27
CA ALA A 83 3.78 13.64 6.69
C ALA A 83 4.41 14.89 7.32
N ARG A 84 5.47 15.43 6.72
CA ARG A 84 6.13 16.65 7.22
C ARG A 84 5.29 17.88 6.87
N ARG A 85 5.10 18.74 7.87
CA ARG A 85 4.73 20.15 7.67
C ARG A 85 5.98 20.97 7.37
#